data_AF-A0A1L8CSS9-F1
#
_entry.id   AF-A0A1L8CSS9-F1
#
_cell.length_a   1.000
_cell.length_b   1.000
_cell.length_c   1.000
_cell.angle_alpha   90.00
_cell.angle_beta   90.00
_cell.angle_gamma   90.00
#
_symmetry.space_group_name_H-M   'P 1'
#
loop_
_entity.id
_entity.type
_entity.pdbx_description
1 polymer ?
#
loop_
_entity_poly.entity_id
_entity_poly.type
_entity_poly.pdbx_seq_one_letter_code
_entity_poly.pdbx_strand_id
1 'polypeptide(L)' 'MSEFPELGDKYNVFGVPKSVINEKVEIEGAAPEAMFVQKILEAVQ' A
#
# COMPACT_ATOMS: atom_id res chain seq x y z
N MET A 1 0.86 -13.79 3.07
CA MET A 1 1.83 -13.44 4.12
C MET A 1 2.97 -14.43 4.27
N SER A 2 2.87 -15.64 3.72
CA SER A 2 3.77 -16.73 4.07
C SER A 2 5.21 -16.59 3.57
N GLU A 3 5.48 -15.72 2.59
CA GLU A 3 6.84 -15.51 2.07
C GLU A 3 7.59 -14.36 2.75
N PHE A 4 6.87 -13.34 3.26
CA PHE A 4 7.44 -12.17 3.93
C PHE A 4 6.61 -11.78 5.16
N PRO A 5 6.62 -12.61 6.23
CA PRO A 5 5.77 -12.38 7.40
C PRO A 5 6.15 -11.08 8.12
N GLU A 6 7.44 -10.79 8.26
CA GLU A 6 7.95 -9.57 8.90
C GLU A 6 7.49 -8.28 8.20
N LEU A 7 7.39 -8.29 6.86
CA LEU A 7 6.86 -7.16 6.10
C LEU A 7 5.33 -7.06 6.25
N GLY A 8 4.65 -8.20 6.33
CA GLY A 8 3.22 -8.26 6.63
C GLY A 8 2.90 -7.60 7.98
N ASP A 9 3.66 -7.94 9.01
CA ASP A 9 3.53 -7.34 10.35
C ASP A 9 3.93 -5.86 10.33
N LYS A 10 5.07 -5.51 9.74
CA LYS A 10 5.58 -4.12 9.66
C LYS A 10 4.56 -3.17 9.04
N TYR A 11 3.90 -3.59 7.97
CA TYR A 11 2.93 -2.76 7.24
C TYR A 11 1.47 -3.08 7.61
N ASN A 12 1.25 -3.81 8.71
CA ASN A 12 -0.09 -4.16 9.20
C ASN A 12 -1.00 -4.65 8.06
N VAL A 13 -0.46 -5.54 7.23
CA VAL A 13 -1.24 -6.14 6.16
C VAL A 13 -2.23 -7.07 6.88
N PHE A 14 -3.51 -6.99 6.57
CA PHE A 14 -4.50 -7.96 7.07
C PHE A 14 -5.45 -8.43 5.95
N GLY A 15 -5.56 -7.63 4.89
CA GLY A 15 -6.22 -7.96 3.64
C GLY A 15 -5.35 -7.63 2.43
N VAL A 16 -5.65 -8.29 1.31
CA VAL A 16 -4.97 -8.06 0.02
C VAL A 16 -6.01 -7.75 -1.07
N PRO A 17 -5.66 -6.95 -2.10
CA PRO A 17 -4.38 -6.26 -2.28
C PRO A 17 -4.19 -5.06 -1.34
N LYS A 18 -2.94 -4.81 -0.91
CA LYS A 18 -2.52 -3.61 -0.17
C LYS A 18 -1.24 -3.07 -0.79
N SER A 19 -1.21 -1.77 -1.08
CA SER A 19 -0.03 -1.07 -1.62
C SER A 19 0.49 -0.07 -0.62
N VAL A 20 1.80 -0.06 -0.38
CA VAL A 20 2.49 0.92 0.48
C VAL A 20 3.47 1.68 -0.40
N ILE A 21 3.38 3.01 -0.42
CA ILE A 21 4.15 3.88 -1.32
C ILE A 21 5.04 4.81 -0.49
N ASN A 22 6.35 4.77 -0.75
CA ASN A 22 7.38 5.56 -0.06
C ASN A 22 7.28 5.51 1.48
N GLU A 23 6.75 4.43 2.06
CA GLU A 23 6.47 4.30 3.50
C GLU A 23 5.59 5.43 4.10
N LYS A 24 4.88 6.19 3.24
CA LYS A 24 4.08 7.36 3.62
C LYS A 24 2.59 7.15 3.36
N VAL A 25 2.24 6.46 2.28
CA VAL A 25 0.85 6.32 1.81
C VAL A 25 0.50 4.84 1.69
N GLU A 26 -0.70 4.49 2.14
CA GLU A 26 -1.23 3.13 2.09
C GLU A 26 -2.55 3.11 1.31
N ILE A 27 -2.73 2.10 0.46
CA ILE A 27 -3.96 1.86 -0.31
C ILE A 27 -4.40 0.43 -0.07
N GLU A 28 -5.59 0.25 0.46
CA GLU A 28 -6.21 -1.06 0.69
C GLU A 28 -7.27 -1.36 -0.35
N GLY A 29 -7.31 -2.59 -0.84
CA GLY A 29 -8.22 -3.04 -1.88
C GLY A 29 -7.84 -2.56 -3.28
N ALA A 30 -8.69 -2.89 -4.25
CA ALA A 30 -8.53 -2.43 -5.61
C ALA A 30 -9.01 -0.98 -5.73
N ALA A 31 -8.12 -0.06 -6.09
CA ALA A 31 -8.45 1.34 -6.34
C ALA A 31 -8.52 1.64 -7.85
N PRO A 32 -9.42 2.55 -8.29
CA PRO A 32 -9.38 3.05 -9.66
C PRO A 32 -8.05 3.74 -9.98
N GLU A 33 -7.60 3.63 -11.24
CA GLU A 33 -6.29 4.13 -11.69
C GLU A 33 -6.06 5.61 -11.34
N ALA A 34 -7.04 6.48 -11.61
CA ALA A 34 -6.94 7.89 -11.30
C ALA A 34 -6.65 8.16 -9.81
N MET A 35 -7.27 7.38 -8.92
CA MET A 35 -7.08 7.50 -7.48
C MET A 35 -5.69 7.00 -7.06
N PHE A 36 -5.19 5.95 -7.71
CA PHE A 36 -3.85 5.42 -7.47
C PHE A 36 -2.77 6.44 -7.88
N VAL A 37 -2.93 7.11 -9.03
CA VAL A 37 -2.01 8.18 -9.48
C VAL A 37 -1.97 9.34 -8.48
N GLN A 38 -3.12 9.77 -7.96
CA GLN A 38 -3.18 10.81 -6.93
C GLN A 38 -2.39 10.41 -5.68
N LYS A 39 -2.55 9.16 -5.22
CA LYS A 39 -1.83 8.63 -4.05
C LYS A 39 -0.31 8.54 -4.26
N ILE A 40 0.14 8.26 -5.48
CA ILE A 40 1.57 8.33 -5.83
C ILE A 40 2.08 9.76 -5.71
N LEU A 41 1.33 10.74 -6.24
CA LEU A 41 1.72 12.16 -6.17
C LEU A 41 1.76 12.67 -4.73
N GLU A 42 0.83 12.23 -3.87
CA GLU A 42 0.85 12.51 -2.43
C GLU A 42 2.12 11.97 -1.75
N ALA A 43 2.63 10.79 -2.18
CA ALA A 43 3.77 10.15 -1.56
C ALA A 43 5.14 10.74 -1.96
N VAL A 44 5.20 11.58 -2.99
CA VAL A 44 6.44 12.24 -3.48
C VAL A 44 6.58 13.69 -3.01
N GLN A 45 5.55 14.24 -2.36
CA GLN A 45 5.64 15.51 -1.63
C GLN A 45 6.45 15.33 -0.33
#